data_AF-A0A3D2L0P5-F1
#
_entry.id   AF-A0A3D2L0P5-F1
#
_cell.length_a   1.000
_cell.length_b   1.000
_cell.length_c   1.000
_cell.angle_alpha   90.00
_cell.angle_beta   90.00
_cell.angle_gamma   90.00
#
_symmetry.space_group_name_H-M   'P 1'
#
loop_
_entity.id
_entity.type
_entity.pdbx_description
1 polymer ?
#
loop_
_entity_poly.entity_id
_entity_poly.type
_entity_poly.pdbx_seq_one_letter_code
_entity_poly.pdbx_strand_id
1 'polypeptide(L)'
;MSKLSPFGACAEHLRLSYAETAEILTVHSDRIYTPRLAKLIREGREPVPAYGWTGLREFDREVDKQCDQLLRMHRDTGGGVFPVSTSDLNGSEMRRVLVRMMLKMKGDESIIVGRHIPEGEQTFGFL
;
A
#
# COMPACT_ATOMS: atom_id res chain seq x y z
N MET A 1 -5.43 15.35 20.65
CA MET A 1 -4.94 14.36 19.67
C MET A 1 -4.82 13.01 20.36
N SER A 2 -5.38 11.94 19.80
CA SER A 2 -5.19 10.58 20.35
C SER A 2 -3.71 10.20 20.21
N LYS A 3 -3.06 9.84 21.31
CA LYS A 3 -1.65 9.44 21.30
C LYS A 3 -1.58 8.01 20.77
N LEU A 4 -1.18 7.86 19.51
CA LEU A 4 -0.98 6.54 18.91
C LEU A 4 0.07 5.74 19.71
N SER A 5 -0.15 4.43 19.83
CA SER A 5 0.89 3.51 20.29
C SER A 5 2.01 3.41 19.24
N PRO A 6 3.21 2.88 19.58
CA PRO A 6 4.25 2.64 18.59
C PRO A 6 3.75 1.80 17.40
N PHE A 7 2.94 0.78 17.68
CA PHE A 7 2.28 -0.02 16.64
C PHE A 7 1.30 0.81 15.81
N GLY A 8 0.50 1.65 16.47
CA GLY A 8 -0.42 2.58 15.80
C GLY A 8 0.27 3.59 14.90
N ALA A 9 1.45 4.07 15.29
CA ALA A 9 2.28 4.98 14.49
C ALA A 9 2.85 4.28 13.25
N CYS A 10 3.33 3.03 13.39
CA CYS A 10 3.78 2.24 12.24
C CYS A 10 2.62 1.91 11.28
N ALA A 11 1.46 1.54 11.80
CA ALA A 11 0.27 1.31 10.97
C ALA A 11 -0.17 2.57 10.22
N GLU A 12 -0.07 3.76 10.85
CA GLU A 12 -0.35 5.04 10.21
C GLU A 12 0.69 5.38 9.13
N HIS A 13 1.97 5.12 9.39
CA HIS A 13 3.03 5.28 8.39
C HIS A 13 2.78 4.43 7.14
N LEU A 14 2.30 3.21 7.32
CA LEU A 14 1.89 2.30 6.24
C LEU A 14 0.50 2.61 5.67
N ARG A 15 -0.13 3.70 6.11
CA ARG A 15 -1.48 4.15 5.72
C ARG A 15 -2.53 3.04 5.80
N LEU A 16 -2.41 2.17 6.81
CA LEU A 16 -3.36 1.10 7.05
C LEU A 16 -4.63 1.65 7.69
N SER A 17 -5.77 1.31 7.11
CA SER A 17 -7.07 1.48 7.75
C SER A 17 -7.19 0.58 8.99
N TYR A 18 -8.20 0.83 9.82
CA TYR A 18 -8.50 -0.06 10.94
C TYR A 18 -8.92 -1.45 10.49
N ALA A 19 -9.54 -1.59 9.31
CA ALA A 19 -9.92 -2.88 8.74
C ALA A 19 -8.68 -3.68 8.32
N GLU A 20 -7.77 -3.08 7.55
CA GLU A 20 -6.52 -3.74 7.14
C GLU A 20 -5.62 -4.06 8.35
N THR A 21 -5.61 -3.19 9.36
CA THR A 21 -4.90 -3.50 10.62
C THR A 21 -5.51 -4.72 11.31
N ALA A 22 -6.84 -4.85 11.31
CA ALA A 22 -7.53 -5.99 11.89
C ALA A 22 -7.27 -7.29 11.09
N GLU A 23 -7.19 -7.20 9.76
CA GLU A 23 -6.81 -8.31 8.90
C GLU A 23 -5.38 -8.79 9.22
N ILE A 24 -4.40 -7.89 9.27
CA ILE A 24 -3.02 -8.22 9.65
C ILE A 24 -2.95 -8.92 11.02
N LEU A 25 -3.74 -8.46 11.99
CA LEU A 25 -3.80 -9.07 13.33
C LEU A 25 -4.51 -10.43 13.32
N THR A 26 -5.38 -10.70 12.33
CA THR A 26 -6.14 -11.94 12.22
C THR A 26 -5.35 -13.04 11.50
N VAL A 27 -4.55 -12.71 10.48
CA VAL A 27 -3.85 -13.69 9.61
C VAL A 27 -2.99 -14.69 10.41
N HIS A 28 -2.41 -14.26 11.52
CA HIS A 28 -1.51 -15.09 12.36
C HIS A 28 -2.09 -15.38 13.74
N SER A 29 -3.43 -15.39 13.86
CA SER A 29 -4.14 -15.50 15.12
C SER A 29 -5.28 -16.51 15.01
N ASP A 30 -5.50 -17.28 16.08
CA ASP A 30 -6.69 -18.14 16.22
C ASP A 30 -7.95 -17.32 16.55
N ARG A 31 -7.81 -16.00 16.72
CA ARG A 31 -8.87 -15.03 17.00
C ARG A 31 -9.03 -14.05 15.86
N ILE A 32 -10.28 -13.79 15.48
CA ILE A 32 -10.67 -12.70 14.57
C ILE A 32 -10.57 -11.36 15.30
N TYR A 33 -9.77 -10.44 14.75
CA TYR A 33 -9.72 -9.06 15.19
C TYR A 33 -10.74 -8.24 14.41
N THR A 34 -11.49 -7.39 15.11
CA THR A 34 -12.42 -6.45 14.48
C THR A 34 -11.73 -5.09 14.27
N PRO A 35 -12.20 -4.25 13.33
CA PRO A 35 -11.68 -2.89 13.16
C PRO A 35 -11.71 -2.06 14.46
N ARG A 36 -12.74 -2.28 15.29
CA ARG A 36 -12.84 -1.64 16.61
C ARG A 36 -11.71 -2.07 17.53
N LEU A 37 -11.39 -3.36 17.59
CA LEU A 37 -10.30 -3.87 18.43
C LEU A 37 -8.94 -3.39 17.90
N ALA A 38 -8.74 -3.40 16.59
CA ALA A 38 -7.54 -2.85 15.95
C ALA A 38 -7.35 -1.36 16.29
N LYS A 39 -8.43 -0.57 16.30
CA LYS A 39 -8.39 0.83 16.76
C LYS A 39 -7.89 0.94 18.21
N LEU A 40 -8.41 0.14 19.13
CA LEU A 40 -7.98 0.17 20.53
C LEU A 40 -6.49 -0.17 20.69
N ILE A 41 -5.98 -1.15 19.94
CA ILE A 41 -4.56 -1.52 19.92
C ILE A 41 -3.70 -0.36 19.35
N ARG A 42 -4.14 0.26 18.26
CA ARG A 42 -3.46 1.42 17.65
C ARG A 42 -3.43 2.64 18.57
N GLU A 43 -4.43 2.81 19.41
CA GLU A 43 -4.49 3.87 20.43
C GLU A 43 -3.75 3.50 21.74
N GLY A 44 -3.17 2.30 21.82
CA GLY A 44 -2.46 1.83 23.02
C GLY A 44 -3.35 1.52 24.21
N ARG A 45 -4.66 1.34 23.97
CA ARG A 45 -5.65 0.96 24.99
C ARG A 45 -5.71 -0.56 25.21
N GLU A 46 -5.20 -1.32 24.25
CA GLU A 46 -5.05 -2.78 24.30
C GLU A 46 -3.61 -3.14 23.96
N PRO A 47 -3.06 -4.23 24.53
CA PRO A 47 -1.72 -4.68 24.21
C PRO A 47 -1.64 -5.13 22.74
N VAL A 48 -0.51 -4.86 22.12
CA VAL A 48 -0.21 -5.35 20.77
C VAL A 48 0.19 -6.83 20.89
N PRO A 49 -0.51 -7.76 20.23
CA PRO A 49 -0.11 -9.16 20.22
C PRO A 49 1.27 -9.32 19.56
N ALA A 50 2.07 -10.29 20.03
CA ALA A 50 3.43 -10.50 19.52
C ALA A 50 3.49 -10.72 17.99
N TYR A 51 2.52 -11.48 17.45
CA TYR A 51 2.38 -11.72 16.01
C TYR A 51 1.99 -10.47 15.22
N GLY A 52 1.39 -9.46 15.84
CA GLY A 52 0.99 -8.22 15.17
C GLY A 52 2.18 -7.47 14.57
N TRP A 53 3.30 -7.44 15.29
CA TRP A 53 4.54 -6.85 14.78
C TRP A 53 5.12 -7.65 13.61
N THR A 54 4.98 -8.97 13.62
CA THR A 54 5.40 -9.82 12.52
C THR A 54 4.56 -9.57 11.29
N GLY A 55 3.22 -9.60 11.41
CA GLY A 55 2.32 -9.32 10.30
C GLY A 55 2.53 -7.91 9.71
N LEU A 56 2.79 -6.91 10.55
CA LEU A 56 3.08 -5.54 10.06
C LEU A 56 4.37 -5.47 9.23
N ARG A 57 5.42 -6.19 9.66
CA ARG A 57 6.69 -6.28 8.90
C ARG A 57 6.56 -7.08 7.62
N GLU A 58 5.78 -8.15 7.63
CA GLU A 58 5.52 -8.96 6.44
C GLU A 58 4.72 -8.17 5.41
N PHE A 59 3.69 -7.44 5.85
CA PHE A 59 2.96 -6.53 5.01
C PHE A 59 3.87 -5.47 4.37
N ASP A 60 4.72 -4.82 5.18
CA ASP A 60 5.68 -3.82 4.72
C ASP A 60 6.64 -4.37 3.64
N ARG A 61 7.15 -5.59 3.85
CA ARG A 61 8.02 -6.29 2.89
C ARG A 61 7.29 -6.64 1.60
N GLU A 62 6.02 -7.04 1.65
CA GLU A 62 5.27 -7.37 0.44
C GLU A 62 5.02 -6.11 -0.41
N VAL A 63 4.68 -4.98 0.22
CA VAL A 63 4.57 -3.69 -0.48
C VAL A 63 5.90 -3.31 -1.13
N ASP A 64 7.03 -3.51 -0.44
CA ASP A 64 8.36 -3.25 -1.01
C ASP A 64 8.71 -4.18 -2.17
N LYS A 65 8.38 -5.46 -2.06
CA LYS A 65 8.59 -6.44 -3.13
C LYS A 65 7.77 -6.11 -4.37
N GLN A 66 6.49 -5.76 -4.20
CA GLN A 66 5.64 -5.28 -5.29
C GLN A 66 6.23 -4.02 -5.91
N CYS A 67 6.68 -3.06 -5.10
CA CYS A 67 7.33 -1.85 -5.58
C CYS A 67 8.59 -2.16 -6.41
N ASP A 68 9.45 -3.05 -5.94
CA ASP A 68 10.67 -3.43 -6.65
C ASP A 68 10.37 -4.18 -7.96
N GLN A 69 9.31 -5.00 -7.98
CA GLN A 69 8.83 -5.65 -9.19
C GLN A 69 8.34 -4.62 -10.22
N LEU A 70 7.53 -3.64 -9.80
CA LEU A 70 7.06 -2.58 -10.70
C LEU A 70 8.21 -1.71 -11.23
N LEU A 71 9.19 -1.41 -10.38
CA LEU A 71 10.40 -0.67 -10.80
C LEU A 71 11.22 -1.44 -11.84
N ARG A 72 11.36 -2.76 -11.69
CA ARG A 72 12.05 -3.60 -12.69
C ARG A 72 11.30 -3.57 -14.03
N MET A 73 9.99 -3.79 -14.00
CA MET A 73 9.15 -3.73 -15.20
C MET A 73 9.26 -2.36 -15.90
N HIS A 74 9.26 -1.26 -15.15
CA HIS A 74 9.44 0.08 -15.70
C HIS A 74 10.81 0.26 -16.38
N ARG A 75 11.88 -0.29 -15.81
CA ARG A 75 13.22 -0.21 -16.42
C ARG A 75 13.31 -1.04 -17.69
N ASP A 76 12.73 -2.23 -17.67
CA ASP A 76 12.75 -3.16 -18.81
C ASP A 76 11.94 -2.64 -20.00
N THR A 77 10.88 -1.84 -19.77
CA THR A 77 10.07 -1.22 -20.83
C THR A 77 10.65 0.09 -21.37
N GLY A 78 11.87 0.48 -20.98
CA GLY A 78 12.54 1.66 -21.53
C GLY A 78 12.11 2.98 -20.91
N GLY A 79 11.55 2.97 -19.69
CA GLY A 79 11.52 4.17 -18.85
C GLY A 79 10.37 5.15 -19.05
N GLY A 80 9.40 4.86 -19.93
CA GLY A 80 8.44 5.89 -20.36
C GLY A 80 7.06 5.85 -19.71
N VAL A 81 6.51 4.66 -19.44
CA VAL A 81 5.07 4.50 -19.15
C VAL A 81 4.85 3.25 -18.30
N PHE A 82 4.13 3.40 -17.17
CA PHE A 82 3.64 2.28 -16.39
C PHE A 82 2.10 2.26 -16.44
N PRO A 83 1.47 1.40 -17.26
CA PRO A 83 0.02 1.38 -17.40
C PRO A 83 -0.62 0.82 -16.13
N VAL A 84 -1.09 1.70 -15.24
CA VAL A 84 -1.96 1.35 -14.11
C VAL A 84 -3.39 1.63 -14.50
N SER A 85 -4.30 0.65 -14.37
CA SER A 85 -5.72 0.93 -14.56
C SER A 85 -6.23 1.87 -13.46
N THR A 86 -7.20 2.74 -13.80
CA THR A 86 -7.90 3.55 -12.80
C THR A 86 -8.63 2.69 -11.76
N SER A 87 -8.97 1.44 -12.09
CA SER A 87 -9.49 0.48 -11.11
C SER A 87 -8.43 0.11 -10.07
N ASP A 88 -7.18 -0.05 -10.47
CA ASP A 88 -6.09 -0.46 -9.59
C ASP A 88 -5.73 0.70 -8.65
N LEU A 89 -5.84 1.94 -9.12
CA LEU A 89 -5.72 3.15 -8.29
C LEU A 89 -6.78 3.26 -7.18
N ASN A 90 -7.91 2.56 -7.31
CA ASN A 90 -8.91 2.53 -6.24
C ASN A 90 -8.50 1.62 -5.06
N GLY A 91 -7.53 0.72 -5.26
CA GLY A 91 -6.95 -0.11 -4.20
C GLY A 91 -5.98 0.66 -3.30
N SER A 92 -6.14 0.55 -1.98
CA SER A 92 -5.20 1.14 -1.00
C SER A 92 -3.79 0.56 -1.11
N GLU A 93 -3.68 -0.72 -1.46
CA GLU A 93 -2.41 -1.43 -1.67
C GLU A 93 -1.63 -0.86 -2.86
N MET A 94 -2.22 -0.84 -4.07
CA MET A 94 -1.57 -0.31 -5.26
C MET A 94 -1.17 1.16 -5.09
N ARG A 95 -2.00 2.00 -4.44
CA ARG A 95 -1.61 3.38 -4.12
C ARG A 95 -0.34 3.45 -3.25
N ARG A 96 -0.18 2.55 -2.28
CA ARG A 96 1.02 2.51 -1.43
C ARG A 96 2.25 2.09 -2.23
N VAL A 97 2.10 1.07 -3.06
CA VAL A 97 3.16 0.61 -3.97
C VAL A 97 3.61 1.74 -4.91
N LEU A 98 2.67 2.45 -5.54
CA LEU A 98 2.97 3.54 -6.46
C LEU A 98 3.64 4.72 -5.76
N VAL A 99 3.18 5.12 -4.57
CA VAL A 99 3.83 6.18 -3.80
C VAL A 99 5.27 5.79 -3.45
N ARG A 100 5.52 4.54 -3.04
CA ARG A 100 6.91 4.08 -2.79
C ARG A 100 7.75 4.06 -4.05
N MET A 101 7.18 3.63 -5.16
CA MET A 101 7.84 3.62 -6.45
C MET A 101 8.27 5.04 -6.84
N MET A 102 7.36 6.02 -6.76
CA MET A 102 7.68 7.44 -7.01
C MET A 102 8.81 7.97 -6.12
N LEU A 103 8.84 7.57 -4.85
CA LEU A 103 9.91 7.97 -3.92
C LEU A 103 11.26 7.30 -4.21
N LYS A 104 11.27 6.11 -4.85
CA LYS A 104 12.48 5.39 -5.25
C LYS A 104 12.99 5.78 -6.63
N MET A 105 12.13 6.32 -7.49
CA MET A 105 12.51 6.86 -8.80
C MET A 105 13.31 8.16 -8.63
N LYS A 106 14.33 8.37 -9.47
CA LYS A 106 15.03 9.66 -9.48
C LYS A 106 14.06 10.72 -10.01
N GLY A 107 14.08 11.93 -9.44
CA GLY A 107 13.05 12.96 -9.58
C GLY A 107 12.67 13.43 -10.99
N ASP A 108 13.32 12.90 -12.04
CA ASP A 108 13.05 13.22 -13.45
C ASP A 108 12.26 12.10 -14.17
N GLU A 109 12.00 10.96 -13.52
CA GLU A 109 11.24 9.85 -14.10
C GLU A 109 9.74 10.01 -13.82
N SER A 110 8.91 9.95 -14.87
CA SER A 110 7.46 10.19 -14.79
C SER A 110 6.68 8.88 -14.79
N ILE A 111 5.73 8.73 -13.86
CA ILE A 111 4.75 7.63 -13.91
C ILE A 111 3.52 8.12 -14.67
N ILE A 112 3.32 7.61 -15.88
CA ILE A 112 2.11 7.88 -16.67
C ILE A 112 1.04 6.85 -16.34
N VAL A 113 -0.02 7.29 -15.67
CA VAL A 113 -1.22 6.48 -15.42
C VAL A 113 -2.11 6.54 -16.66
N GLY A 114 -2.11 5.47 -17.45
CA GLY A 114 -3.01 5.32 -18.60
C GLY A 114 -4.33 4.64 -18.21
N ARG A 115 -5.48 5.17 -18.66
CA ARG A 115 -6.69 4.35 -18.73
C ARG A 115 -6.43 3.23 -19.74
N HIS A 116 -6.67 1.98 -19.35
CA HIS A 116 -6.80 0.92 -20.35
C HIS A 116 -8.02 1.27 -21.20
N ILE A 117 -7.77 1.73 -22.41
CA ILE A 117 -8.80 1.87 -23.42
C ILE A 117 -8.80 0.54 -24.17
N PRO A 118 -9.86 -0.27 -24.06
CA PRO A 118 -9.96 -1.49 -24.86
C PRO A 118 -9.80 -1.11 -26.34
N GLU A 119 -9.11 -1.94 -27.12
CA GLU A 119 -8.79 -1.69 -28.52
C GLU A 119 -10.01 -1.16 -29.28
N GLY A 120 -10.04 0.15 -29.58
CA GLY A 120 -11.18 0.77 -30.25
C GLY A 120 -11.39 2.27 -30.04
N GLU A 121 -10.89 2.89 -28.96
CA GLU A 121 -11.09 4.33 -28.73
C GLU A 121 -9.77 5.12 -28.73
N GLN A 122 -9.66 6.04 -29.69
CA GLN A 122 -8.54 6.98 -29.79
C GLN A 122 -8.55 7.92 -28.58
N THR A 123 -7.43 8.01 -27.86
CA THR A 123 -7.25 9.02 -26.82
C THR A 123 -6.72 10.31 -27.43
N PHE A 124 -7.47 11.39 -27.26
CA PHE A 124 -6.97 12.76 -27.43
C PHE A 124 -5.98 13.07 -26.31
N GLY A 125 -4.77 13.49 -26.68
CA GLY A 125 -3.78 14.01 -25.74
C GLY A 125 -4.22 15.35 -25.17
N PHE A 126 -3.93 15.58 -23.89
CA PHE A 126 -3.95 16.92 -23.31
C PHE A 126 -2.51 17.33 -23.01
N LEU A 127 -2.15 18.50 -23.58
CA LEU A 127 -0.90 19.23 -23.40
C LEU A 127 -0.70 19.68 -21.95
#